data_AF-A0A7V4TLJ3-F1
#
_entry.id   AF-A0A7V4TLJ3-F1
#
_cell.length_a   1.000
_cell.length_b   1.000
_cell.length_c   1.000
_cell.angle_alpha   90.00
_cell.angle_beta   90.00
_cell.angle_gamma   90.00
#
_symmetry.space_group_name_H-M   'P 1'
#
loop_
_entity.id
_entity.type
_entity.pdbx_description
1 polymer ?
#
loop_
_entity_poly.entity_id
_entity_poly.type
_entity_poly.pdbx_seq_one_letter_code
_entity_poly.pdbx_strand_id
1 'polypeptide(L)' 'YKDEEICTHCGACIAVCPTDALYIKRPEMEIIFNKDKCSVCELCILTCPTRAMGLFSTQKAVA' A
#
# COMPACT_ATOMS: atom_id res chain seq x y z
N TYR A 1 -1.76 1.72 -5.92
CA TYR A 1 -0.48 2.46 -5.84
C TYR A 1 -0.08 2.60 -4.37
N LYS A 2 1.23 2.53 -4.09
CA LYS A 2 1.83 2.77 -2.79
C LYS A 2 2.81 3.92 -2.98
N ASP A 3 2.60 5.03 -2.28
CA ASP A 3 3.48 6.17 -2.26
C ASP A 3 4.67 5.87 -1.35
N GLU A 4 5.86 5.78 -1.93
CA GLU A 4 7.09 5.41 -1.22
C GLU A 4 7.59 6.51 -0.28
N GLU A 5 7.24 7.78 -0.51
CA GLU A 5 7.66 8.89 0.34
C GLU A 5 6.80 9.00 1.61
N ILE A 6 5.53 8.56 1.53
CA ILE A 6 4.56 8.62 2.62
C ILE A 6 4.47 7.29 3.39
N CYS A 7 4.83 6.16 2.77
CA CYS A 7 4.74 4.85 3.40
C CYS A 7 5.72 4.71 4.57
N THR A 8 5.20 4.40 5.75
CA THR A 8 6.00 4.17 6.97
C THR A 8 6.28 2.69 7.23
N HIS A 9 5.94 1.81 6.29
CA HIS A 9 6.04 0.35 6.42
C HIS A 9 5.36 -0.24 7.68
N CYS A 10 4.29 0.40 8.18
CA CYS A 10 3.59 -0.02 9.40
C CYS A 10 2.86 -1.37 9.35
N GLY A 11 2.60 -1.91 8.15
CA GLY A 11 2.01 -3.23 7.95
C GLY A 11 0.47 -3.29 7.97
N ALA A 12 -0.22 -2.19 8.25
CA ALA A 12 -1.69 -2.17 8.33
C ALA A 12 -2.37 -2.67 7.04
N CYS A 13 -1.83 -2.31 5.87
CA CYS A 13 -2.38 -2.72 4.58
C CYS A 13 -2.22 -4.22 4.29
N ILE A 14 -1.26 -4.90 4.93
CA ILE A 14 -1.04 -6.35 4.78
C ILE A 14 -2.15 -7.11 5.50
N ALA A 15 -2.51 -6.68 6.71
CA ALA A 15 -3.52 -7.34 7.53
C ALA A 15 -4.91 -7.39 6.87
N VAL A 16 -5.21 -6.45 5.96
CA VAL A 16 -6.51 -6.36 5.27
C VAL A 16 -6.46 -6.85 3.83
N CYS A 17 -5.30 -7.23 3.29
CA CYS A 17 -5.17 -7.59 1.88
C CYS A 17 -5.62 -9.05 1.66
N PRO A 18 -6.76 -9.30 0.97
CA PRO A 18 -7.28 -10.65 0.82
C PRO A 18 -6.54 -11.50 -0.21
N THR A 19 -5.69 -10.89 -1.05
CA THR A 19 -5.00 -11.56 -2.16
C THR A 19 -3.49 -11.70 -1.95
N ASP A 20 -2.99 -11.33 -0.77
CA ASP A 20 -1.55 -11.24 -0.47
C ASP A 20 -0.77 -10.42 -1.51
N ALA A 21 -1.41 -9.40 -2.09
CA ALA A 21 -0.76 -8.44 -2.98
C ALA A 21 0.22 -7.54 -2.22
N LEU A 22 0.08 -7.43 -0.90
CA LEU A 22 0.95 -6.65 -0.02
C LEU A 22 1.63 -7.60 0.96
N TYR A 23 2.95 -7.55 1.05
CA TYR A 23 3.73 -8.41 1.94
C TYR A 23 5.00 -7.73 2.43
N ILE A 24 5.56 -8.19 3.54
CA ILE A 24 6.85 -7.71 4.07
C ILE A 24 7.99 -8.46 3.41
N LYS A 25 8.93 -7.72 2.81
CA LYS A 25 10.23 -8.25 2.41
C LYS A 25 11.19 -8.21 3.60
N ARG A 26 11.76 -9.36 3.93
CA ARG A 26 12.78 -9.50 4.98
C ARG A 26 14.15 -9.67 4.33
N PRO A 27 15.22 -9.14 4.94
CA PRO A 27 15.30 -8.49 6.27
C PRO A 27 14.95 -7.00 6.30
N GLU A 28 14.70 -6.37 5.15
CA GLU A 28 14.55 -4.90 5.03
C GLU A 28 13.31 -4.33 5.73
N MET A 29 12.35 -5.20 6.08
CA MET A 29 11.05 -4.84 6.67
C MET A 29 10.25 -3.88 5.78
N GLU A 30 10.51 -3.93 4.48
CA GLU A 30 9.86 -3.11 3.47
C GLU A 30 8.54 -3.76 3.04
N ILE A 31 7.48 -2.97 2.95
CA ILE A 31 6.21 -3.43 2.36
C ILE A 31 6.32 -3.38 0.85
N ILE A 32 6.18 -4.54 0.21
CA ILE A 32 6.15 -4.67 -1.24
C ILE A 32 4.70 -4.78 -1.71
N PHE A 33 4.38 -4.07 -2.79
CA PHE A 33 3.07 -4.14 -3.43
C PHE A 33 3.18 -4.80 -4.81
N ASN A 34 2.69 -6.04 -4.91
CA ASN A 34 2.58 -6.78 -6.17
C ASN A 34 1.24 -6.47 -6.85
N LYS A 35 1.30 -5.68 -7.94
CA LYS A 35 0.13 -5.25 -8.69
C LYS A 35 -0.59 -6.39 -9.41
N ASP A 36 0.12 -7.44 -9.80
CA ASP A 36 -0.45 -8.57 -10.55
C ASP A 36 -1.41 -9.40 -9.70
N LYS A 37 -1.25 -9.35 -8.37
CA LYS A 37 -2.14 -9.98 -7.39
C LYS A 37 -3.26 -9.07 -6.89
N CYS A 38 -3.28 -7.80 -7.27
CA CYS A 38 -4.22 -6.83 -6.74
C CYS A 38 -5.61 -7.01 -7.35
N SER A 39 -6.62 -7.29 -6.53
CA SER A 39 -8.03 -7.36 -6.96
C SER A 39 -8.75 -6.01 -7.01
N VAL A 40 -8.05 -4.91 -6.69
CA VAL A 40 -8.62 -3.55 -6.63
C VAL A 40 -9.79 -3.45 -5.64
N CYS A 41 -9.67 -4.13 -4.49
CA CYS A 41 -10.71 -4.12 -3.44
C CYS A 41 -10.70 -2.87 -2.54
N GLU A 42 -9.72 -1.97 -2.71
CA GLU A 42 -9.61 -0.67 -2.03
C GLU A 42 -9.44 -0.69 -0.49
N LEU A 43 -9.48 -1.87 0.15
CA LEU A 43 -9.30 -2.01 1.60
C LEU A 43 -7.99 -1.40 2.12
N CYS A 44 -6.91 -1.52 1.34
CA CYS A 44 -5.62 -0.95 1.68
C CYS A 44 -5.62 0.59 1.71
N ILE A 45 -6.52 1.25 0.96
CA ILE A 45 -6.67 2.70 0.93
C ILE A 45 -7.33 3.17 2.23
N LEU A 46 -8.44 2.52 2.60
CA LEU A 46 -9.19 2.88 3.81
C LEU A 46 -8.39 2.64 5.09
N THR A 47 -7.62 1.55 5.16
CA THR A 47 -6.88 1.21 6.39
C THR A 47 -5.59 1.99 6.58
N CYS A 48 -5.07 2.67 5.54
CA CYS A 48 -3.75 3.28 5.60
C CYS A 48 -3.78 4.57 6.43
N PRO A 49 -3.17 4.61 7.63
CA PRO A 49 -3.28 5.79 8.51
C PRO A 49 -2.58 7.02 7.94
N THR A 50 -1.49 6.82 7.18
CA THR A 50 -0.74 7.90 6.54
C THR A 50 -1.26 8.25 5.13
N ARG A 51 -2.30 7.54 4.65
CA ARG A 51 -2.85 7.71 3.28
C ARG A 51 -1.82 7.50 2.16
N ALA A 52 -0.81 6.66 2.38
CA ALA A 52 0.18 6.28 1.36
C ALA A 52 -0.40 5.38 0.25
N MET A 53 -1.58 4.80 0.43
CA MET A 53 -2.22 3.91 -0.55
C MET A 53 -3.25 4.67 -1.38
N GLY A 54 -3.23 4.49 -2.70
CA GLY A 54 -4.20 5.12 -3.61
C GLY A 54 -4.43 4.31 -4.90
N LEU A 55 -5.48 4.61 -5.67
CA LEU A 55 -5.74 3.94 -6.96
C LEU A 55 -4.78 4.42 -8.05
N PHE A 56 -4.56 5.74 -8.11
CA PHE A 56 -3.71 6.39 -9.08
C PHE A 56 -2.44 6.91 -8.40
N SER A 57 -1.32 6.91 -9.13
CA SER A 57 -0.14 7.67 -8.69
C SER A 57 -0.48 9.14 -8.87
N THR A 58 -0.94 9.80 -7.81
CA THR A 58 -1.10 11.25 -7.82
C THR A 58 0.30 11.86 -7.87
N GLN A 59 0.74 12.25 -9.06
CA GLN A 59 1.73 13.32 -9.12
C GLN A 59 1.09 14.52 -8.45
N LYS A 60 1.48 14.80 -7.20
CA LYS A 60 1.08 15.94 -6.38
C LYS A 60 -0.40 16.32 -6.52
N ALA A 61 -1.23 15.86 -5.58
CA ALA A 61 -2.44 16.59 -5.26
C ALA A 61 -2.03 17.95 -4.65
N VAL A 62 -1.73 18.93 -5.51
CA VAL A 62 -1.74 20.34 -5.15
C VAL A 62 -3.20 20.75 -5.10
N ALA A 63 -3.69 20.99 -3.90
CA ALA A 63 -4.74 21.96 -3.60
C ALA A 63 -4.41 22.57 -2.24
#